data_AF-A0A8S9V5M6-F1
#
_entry.id   AF-A0A8S9V5M6-F1
#
_cell.length_a   1.000
_cell.length_b   1.000
_cell.length_c   1.000
_cell.angle_alpha   90.00
_cell.angle_beta   90.00
_cell.angle_gamma   90.00
#
_symmetry.space_group_name_H-M   'P 1'
#
loop_
_entity.id
_entity.type
_entity.pdbx_description
1 polymer ?
#
loop_
_entity_poly.entity_id
_entity_poly.type
_entity_poly.pdbx_seq_one_letter_code
_entity_poly.pdbx_strand_id
1 'polypeptide(L)'
;MLPIKLITKELELQSFLHKNKNTFVPAGASTIGVYFQFAAHSDVNQKEPGYQAVAIAISSDVPGDVAVMLVLSSLSKTRIITGLIAMLSDPSVVKVMHNIHQVAYWLHCYGLQDPILVNCVDLQLLYETTVNDTVLKADVVQIAAASTPAPTTELAQSMHSFKARMHPLSSEAWTTKPLTEKTQHSLAQTAKLYATCFSNLRCNASLKTECMEATRSRWEFAIINHGNPAIWFDPVADNRPRSLEYLTSSAGGASPIELPNLELQCELDSLLKLLPGSYRDAVREVDNYHFRLVDICIDVGRAPFAYTGKKQRVLLTKDGSVVSKETIDEVVKNLGGEMRIGNDNRAGIDRQLHRISVMRSKTDEVYGLTMRVGRALRNAACVLTDLLLSNKHANKSVLVLGHPGSGKTTLIRDVARCVSETMENVCIIDTSNEIGGDGLVPHECVGWARRMMVPSLEAQAGVMVECVQNHTVETLIVDEIGRKAEVLAASTVRQRGPRLIASAHGDFRALIKNPDLKGLVGGSQQVTIGDKEAKSLNKGKLQTQRAGNPIFDVIVELDHVVRGRCRIIWDVATAVDNVLEGNDYAFETRRWDASARGVLLLD
;
A
#
# COMPACT_ATOMS: atom_id res chain seq x y z
N MET A 1 -2.83 -43.88 13.32
CA MET A 1 -3.10 -42.78 12.36
C MET A 1 -4.35 -42.04 12.83
N LEU A 2 -4.44 -40.72 12.59
CA LEU A 2 -5.61 -39.91 12.94
C LEU A 2 -6.83 -40.41 12.15
N PRO A 3 -7.94 -40.85 12.78
CA PRO A 3 -9.12 -41.30 12.05
C PRO A 3 -9.79 -40.13 11.32
N ILE A 4 -10.20 -40.35 10.06
CA ILE A 4 -10.78 -39.31 9.20
C ILE A 4 -12.16 -39.74 8.73
N LYS A 5 -13.16 -38.86 8.94
CA LYS A 5 -14.46 -38.93 8.31
C LYS A 5 -14.49 -38.00 7.11
N LEU A 6 -14.23 -38.57 5.94
CA LEU A 6 -14.37 -37.88 4.65
C LEU A 6 -15.84 -37.82 4.23
N ILE A 7 -16.34 -36.62 3.95
CA ILE A 7 -17.71 -36.36 3.50
C ILE A 7 -17.64 -35.81 2.07
N THR A 8 -18.15 -36.59 1.12
CA THR A 8 -18.18 -36.22 -0.32
C THR A 8 -19.54 -36.43 -0.98
N LYS A 9 -20.56 -36.75 -0.18
CA LYS A 9 -21.93 -36.99 -0.63
C LYS A 9 -22.90 -36.24 0.27
N GLU A 10 -23.96 -35.74 -0.34
CA GLU A 10 -24.97 -34.94 0.35
C GLU A 10 -25.69 -35.71 1.48
N LEU A 11 -25.98 -37.01 1.27
CA LEU A 11 -26.61 -37.86 2.29
C LEU A 11 -25.72 -38.05 3.53
N GLU A 12 -24.40 -38.14 3.34
CA GLU A 12 -23.42 -38.25 4.42
C GLU A 12 -23.36 -36.95 5.22
N LEU A 13 -23.36 -35.81 4.53
CA LEU A 13 -23.39 -34.48 5.13
C LEU A 13 -24.67 -34.26 5.95
N GLN A 14 -25.83 -34.61 5.39
CA GLN A 14 -27.11 -34.49 6.10
C GLN A 14 -27.15 -35.37 7.35
N SER A 15 -26.72 -36.63 7.24
CA SER A 15 -26.65 -37.53 8.40
C SER A 15 -25.68 -37.01 9.46
N PHE A 16 -24.54 -36.45 9.04
CA PHE A 16 -23.56 -35.86 9.94
C PHE A 16 -24.13 -34.65 10.70
N LEU A 17 -24.72 -33.68 9.98
CA LEU A 17 -25.27 -32.47 10.59
C LEU A 17 -26.41 -32.81 11.56
N HIS A 18 -27.30 -33.73 11.20
CA HIS A 18 -28.39 -34.15 12.08
C HIS A 18 -27.87 -34.75 13.40
N LYS A 19 -26.83 -35.58 13.35
CA LYS A 19 -26.19 -36.17 14.54
C LYS A 19 -25.47 -35.15 15.42
N ASN A 20 -24.98 -34.06 14.83
CA ASN A 20 -24.17 -33.05 15.50
C ASN A 20 -24.90 -31.70 15.60
N LYS A 21 -26.23 -31.67 15.81
CA LYS A 21 -27.00 -30.43 16.05
C LYS A 21 -26.76 -29.34 14.99
N ASN A 22 -26.66 -29.74 13.72
CA ASN A 22 -26.37 -28.90 12.57
C ASN A 22 -24.99 -28.19 12.62
N THR A 23 -24.03 -28.67 13.40
CA THR A 23 -22.66 -28.15 13.41
C THR A 23 -21.65 -29.15 12.85
N PHE A 24 -20.47 -28.65 12.47
CA PHE A 24 -19.32 -29.45 12.04
C PHE A 24 -18.42 -29.93 13.19
N VAL A 25 -18.69 -29.48 14.41
CA VAL A 25 -17.88 -29.81 15.59
C VAL A 25 -18.06 -31.31 15.93
N PRO A 26 -16.97 -32.08 16.08
CA PRO A 26 -17.02 -33.42 16.66
C PRO A 26 -17.55 -33.41 18.11
N ALA A 27 -18.33 -34.41 18.49
CA ALA A 27 -18.88 -34.49 19.85
C ALA A 27 -17.78 -34.50 20.94
N GLY A 28 -17.90 -33.61 21.93
CA GLY A 28 -16.99 -33.55 23.09
C GLY A 28 -15.76 -32.67 22.92
N ALA A 29 -15.51 -32.09 21.75
CA ALA A 29 -14.38 -31.19 21.52
C ALA A 29 -14.63 -29.79 22.11
N SER A 30 -13.74 -29.32 22.99
CA SER A 30 -13.74 -27.95 23.52
C SER A 30 -12.93 -26.98 22.64
N THR A 31 -12.01 -27.50 21.84
CA THR A 31 -11.16 -26.72 20.93
C THR A 31 -10.98 -27.50 19.63
N ILE A 32 -11.20 -26.81 18.52
CA ILE A 32 -11.02 -27.37 17.18
C ILE A 32 -10.17 -26.43 16.35
N GLY A 33 -9.33 -26.99 15.50
CA GLY A 33 -8.70 -26.27 14.43
C GLY A 33 -9.51 -26.44 13.15
N VAL A 34 -9.59 -25.37 12.37
CA VAL A 34 -10.33 -25.32 11.11
C VAL A 34 -9.36 -24.89 10.02
N TYR A 35 -9.14 -25.77 9.05
CA TYR A 35 -8.26 -25.54 7.92
C TYR A 35 -9.04 -25.52 6.61
N PHE A 36 -8.87 -24.44 5.83
CA PHE A 36 -9.43 -24.28 4.50
C PHE A 36 -8.33 -24.49 3.46
N GLN A 37 -8.56 -25.42 2.53
CA GLN A 37 -7.66 -25.63 1.41
C GLN A 37 -8.16 -24.87 0.19
N PHE A 38 -7.30 -24.05 -0.39
CA PHE A 38 -7.57 -23.32 -1.63
C PHE A 38 -6.92 -23.97 -2.85
N ALA A 39 -7.54 -23.80 -4.02
CA ALA A 39 -7.02 -24.21 -5.32
C ALA A 39 -7.21 -23.07 -6.33
N ALA A 40 -6.31 -22.98 -7.32
CA ALA A 40 -6.41 -21.99 -8.39
C ALA A 40 -7.57 -22.34 -9.34
N HIS A 41 -8.32 -21.33 -9.77
CA HIS A 41 -9.33 -21.46 -10.80
C HIS A 41 -8.71 -21.32 -12.20
N SER A 42 -9.11 -22.18 -13.14
CA SER A 42 -8.62 -22.20 -14.53
C SER A 42 -9.37 -21.24 -15.47
N ASP A 43 -10.03 -20.20 -14.95
CA ASP A 43 -10.87 -19.33 -15.81
C ASP A 43 -10.02 -18.27 -16.53
N VAL A 44 -9.78 -18.51 -17.83
CA VAL A 44 -8.86 -17.75 -18.70
C VAL A 44 -9.31 -16.30 -18.92
N ASN A 45 -10.55 -15.94 -18.56
CA ASN A 45 -11.14 -14.61 -18.78
C ASN A 45 -11.07 -13.66 -17.57
N GLN A 46 -10.62 -14.11 -16.40
CA GLN A 46 -10.40 -13.22 -15.24
C GLN A 46 -8.93 -12.80 -15.18
N LYS A 47 -8.68 -11.49 -15.06
CA LYS A 47 -7.33 -10.90 -15.06
C LYS A 47 -6.50 -11.20 -13.80
N GLU A 48 -7.08 -11.88 -12.80
CA GLU A 48 -6.38 -12.36 -11.61
C GLU A 48 -6.78 -13.82 -11.32
N PRO A 49 -5.85 -14.68 -10.88
CA PRO A 49 -6.18 -16.05 -10.51
C PRO A 49 -7.06 -16.06 -9.26
N GLY A 50 -8.36 -16.27 -9.45
CA GLY A 50 -9.28 -16.50 -8.34
C GLY A 50 -8.94 -17.81 -7.63
N TYR A 51 -8.69 -17.76 -6.32
CA TYR A 51 -8.56 -18.96 -5.49
C TYR A 51 -9.92 -19.33 -4.92
N GLN A 52 -10.29 -20.61 -4.99
CA GLN A 52 -11.49 -21.13 -4.35
C GLN A 52 -11.16 -22.15 -3.28
N ALA A 53 -11.86 -22.11 -2.15
CA ALA A 53 -11.78 -23.19 -1.18
C ALA A 53 -12.39 -24.46 -1.78
N VAL A 54 -11.64 -25.55 -1.71
CA VAL A 54 -12.01 -26.86 -2.28
C VAL A 54 -12.28 -27.90 -1.21
N ALA A 55 -11.67 -27.73 -0.02
CA ALA A 55 -11.90 -28.61 1.12
C ALA A 55 -11.82 -27.84 2.45
N ILE A 56 -12.55 -28.36 3.45
CA ILE A 56 -12.48 -27.90 4.84
C ILE A 56 -12.11 -29.10 5.70
N ALA A 57 -11.05 -28.99 6.49
CA ALA A 57 -10.65 -29.98 7.47
C ALA A 57 -10.83 -29.42 8.89
N ILE A 58 -11.43 -30.23 9.77
CA ILE A 58 -11.74 -29.87 11.15
C ILE A 58 -11.24 -30.99 12.05
N SER A 59 -10.45 -30.64 13.05
CA SER A 59 -9.91 -31.61 14.01
C SER A 59 -9.74 -30.96 15.37
N SER A 60 -9.98 -31.73 16.44
CA SER A 60 -9.64 -31.31 17.80
C SER A 60 -8.17 -31.62 18.12
N ASP A 61 -7.70 -31.04 19.22
CA ASP A 61 -6.41 -31.35 19.84
C ASP A 61 -6.44 -32.68 20.63
N VAL A 62 -7.63 -33.16 20.99
CA VAL A 62 -7.84 -34.42 21.73
C VAL A 62 -7.23 -35.61 20.97
N PRO A 63 -6.39 -36.45 21.62
CA PRO A 63 -5.88 -37.67 21.02
C PRO A 63 -7.00 -38.68 20.70
N GLY A 64 -7.02 -39.19 19.46
CA GLY A 64 -7.97 -40.25 19.04
C GLY A 64 -9.29 -39.74 18.42
N ASP A 65 -9.58 -38.45 18.51
CA ASP A 65 -10.77 -37.85 17.89
C ASP A 65 -10.77 -37.98 16.36
N VAL A 66 -11.98 -38.12 15.82
CA VAL A 66 -12.20 -38.24 14.37
C VAL A 66 -12.17 -36.85 13.73
N ALA A 67 -11.20 -36.65 12.84
CA ALA A 67 -11.17 -35.46 12.00
C ALA A 67 -12.28 -35.51 10.96
N VAL A 68 -12.94 -34.38 10.74
CA VAL A 68 -14.00 -34.22 9.73
C VAL A 68 -13.42 -33.51 8.53
N MET A 69 -13.64 -34.04 7.34
CA MET A 69 -13.16 -33.42 6.11
C MET A 69 -14.26 -33.34 5.07
N LEU A 70 -14.51 -32.13 4.57
CA LEU A 70 -15.56 -31.80 3.60
C LEU A 70 -14.92 -31.51 2.24
N VAL A 71 -15.42 -32.11 1.16
CA VAL A 71 -15.02 -31.77 -0.22
C VAL A 71 -16.12 -30.94 -0.89
N LEU A 72 -15.87 -29.64 -1.03
CA LEU A 72 -16.92 -28.64 -1.24
C LEU A 72 -17.62 -28.74 -2.59
N SER A 73 -16.90 -29.14 -3.65
CA SER A 73 -17.45 -29.26 -5.02
C SER A 73 -18.59 -30.27 -5.14
N SER A 74 -18.70 -31.20 -4.18
CA SER A 74 -19.67 -32.30 -4.19
C SER A 74 -20.85 -32.11 -3.23
N LEU A 75 -20.92 -30.96 -2.54
CA LEU A 75 -21.83 -30.72 -1.43
C LEU A 75 -22.70 -29.48 -1.65
N SER A 76 -23.89 -29.48 -1.05
CA SER A 76 -24.80 -28.34 -1.12
C SER A 76 -24.22 -27.11 -0.41
N LYS A 77 -24.06 -26.02 -1.17
CA LYS A 77 -23.66 -24.70 -0.68
C LYS A 77 -24.47 -24.26 0.54
N THR A 78 -25.81 -24.42 0.49
CA THR A 78 -26.71 -24.03 1.58
C THR A 78 -26.40 -24.78 2.87
N ARG A 79 -26.16 -26.09 2.81
CA ARG A 79 -25.85 -26.89 4.01
C ARG A 79 -24.47 -26.60 4.57
N ILE A 80 -23.49 -26.34 3.71
CA ILE A 80 -22.16 -25.87 4.14
C ILE A 80 -22.31 -24.58 4.94
N ILE A 81 -23.05 -23.59 4.40
CA ILE A 81 -23.30 -22.32 5.09
C ILE A 81 -24.01 -22.54 6.43
N THR A 82 -25.08 -23.34 6.46
CA THR A 82 -25.80 -23.65 7.71
C THR A 82 -24.87 -24.25 8.77
N GLY A 83 -24.05 -25.23 8.38
CA GLY A 83 -23.10 -25.87 9.29
C GLY A 83 -21.99 -24.93 9.79
N LEU A 84 -21.50 -24.04 8.91
CA LEU A 84 -20.50 -23.04 9.26
C LEU A 84 -21.08 -21.99 10.24
N ILE A 85 -22.30 -21.50 10.00
CA ILE A 85 -22.98 -20.56 10.90
C ILE A 85 -23.11 -21.20 12.30
N ALA A 86 -23.62 -22.43 12.37
CA ALA A 86 -23.77 -23.14 13.63
C ALA A 86 -22.41 -23.32 14.35
N MET A 87 -21.36 -23.69 13.62
CA MET A 87 -20.02 -23.88 14.21
C MET A 87 -19.40 -22.56 14.70
N LEU A 88 -19.45 -21.50 13.88
CA LEU A 88 -18.82 -20.21 14.19
C LEU A 88 -19.50 -19.49 15.36
N SER A 89 -20.81 -19.68 15.50
CA SER A 89 -21.60 -19.09 16.59
C SER A 89 -21.59 -19.91 17.90
N ASP A 90 -21.05 -21.13 17.89
CA ASP A 90 -21.08 -22.02 19.08
C ASP A 90 -20.19 -21.50 20.23
N PRO A 91 -20.75 -21.09 21.38
CA PRO A 91 -19.97 -20.60 22.50
C PRO A 91 -19.22 -21.71 23.26
N SER A 92 -19.59 -22.97 23.08
CA SER A 92 -18.99 -24.10 23.82
C SER A 92 -17.65 -24.56 23.25
N VAL A 93 -17.27 -24.05 22.07
CA VAL A 93 -16.11 -24.51 21.31
C VAL A 93 -15.25 -23.32 20.89
N VAL A 94 -13.93 -23.43 21.13
CA VAL A 94 -12.95 -22.51 20.55
C VAL A 94 -12.60 -22.97 19.14
N LYS A 95 -12.75 -22.08 18.15
CA LYS A 95 -12.40 -22.34 16.74
C LYS A 95 -11.10 -21.64 16.39
N VAL A 96 -10.08 -22.43 16.11
CA VAL A 96 -8.73 -21.95 15.83
C VAL A 96 -8.44 -22.03 14.34
N MET A 97 -8.06 -20.90 13.76
CA MET A 97 -7.70 -20.76 12.35
C MET A 97 -6.33 -20.07 12.23
N HIS A 98 -5.77 -20.01 11.02
CA HIS A 98 -4.52 -19.31 10.75
C HIS A 98 -4.70 -18.47 9.49
N ASN A 99 -4.31 -17.19 9.57
CA ASN A 99 -4.37 -16.23 8.47
C ASN A 99 -5.76 -16.19 7.82
N ILE A 100 -6.75 -15.73 8.57
CA ILE A 100 -8.15 -15.86 8.16
C ILE A 100 -8.57 -14.94 7.01
N HIS A 101 -7.73 -14.00 6.57
CA HIS A 101 -8.12 -12.95 5.62
C HIS A 101 -8.75 -13.53 4.34
N GLN A 102 -8.05 -14.44 3.67
CA GLN A 102 -8.55 -15.09 2.46
C GLN A 102 -9.79 -15.96 2.73
N VAL A 103 -9.87 -16.59 3.91
CA VAL A 103 -11.00 -17.42 4.33
C VAL A 103 -12.26 -16.59 4.51
N ALA A 104 -12.16 -15.48 5.26
CA ALA A 104 -13.26 -14.57 5.53
C ALA A 104 -13.82 -13.98 4.23
N TYR A 105 -12.94 -13.45 3.37
CA TYR A 105 -13.34 -12.90 2.08
C TYR A 105 -13.99 -13.95 1.17
N TRP A 106 -13.36 -15.13 1.03
CA TRP A 106 -13.92 -16.20 0.21
C TRP A 106 -15.29 -16.66 0.75
N LEU A 107 -15.44 -16.83 2.06
CA LEU A 107 -16.71 -17.25 2.66
C LEU A 107 -17.82 -16.20 2.45
N HIS A 108 -17.49 -14.91 2.53
CA HIS A 108 -18.43 -13.84 2.19
C HIS A 108 -18.91 -13.95 0.73
N CYS A 109 -17.99 -14.11 -0.23
CA CYS A 109 -18.33 -14.36 -1.64
C CYS A 109 -19.09 -15.70 -1.83
N TYR A 110 -18.78 -16.69 -1.00
CA TYR A 110 -19.48 -17.97 -0.93
C TYR A 110 -20.86 -17.85 -0.24
N GLY A 111 -21.31 -16.66 0.16
CA GLY A 111 -22.66 -16.43 0.67
C GLY A 111 -22.83 -16.56 2.19
N LEU A 112 -21.74 -16.70 2.95
CA LEU A 112 -21.77 -16.54 4.40
C LEU A 112 -21.78 -15.04 4.74
N GLN A 113 -22.98 -14.47 4.83
CA GLN A 113 -23.19 -13.06 5.14
C GLN A 113 -23.27 -12.86 6.67
N ASP A 114 -22.55 -11.86 7.16
CA ASP A 114 -22.54 -11.39 8.55
C ASP A 114 -22.53 -12.49 9.64
N PRO A 115 -21.56 -13.42 9.62
CA PRO A 115 -21.52 -14.50 10.60
C PRO A 115 -21.23 -13.96 12.01
N ILE A 116 -21.97 -14.44 13.00
CA ILE A 116 -21.65 -14.19 14.41
C ILE A 116 -20.44 -15.06 14.79
N LEU A 117 -19.31 -14.42 15.04
CA LEU A 117 -18.09 -15.08 15.51
C LEU A 117 -18.02 -15.07 17.04
N VAL A 118 -18.10 -16.25 17.64
CA VAL A 118 -17.94 -16.48 19.08
C VAL A 118 -16.76 -17.41 19.30
N ASN A 119 -15.83 -17.09 20.20
CA ASN A 119 -14.66 -17.93 20.51
C ASN A 119 -13.84 -18.35 19.27
N CYS A 120 -13.74 -17.49 18.25
CA CYS A 120 -12.89 -17.70 17.08
C CYS A 120 -11.54 -17.03 17.31
N VAL A 121 -10.44 -17.71 16.94
CA VAL A 121 -9.07 -17.25 17.15
C VAL A 121 -8.27 -17.42 15.86
N ASP A 122 -7.62 -16.34 15.41
CA ASP A 122 -6.54 -16.42 14.42
C ASP A 122 -5.19 -16.59 15.14
N LEU A 123 -4.51 -17.70 14.88
CA LEU A 123 -3.20 -18.01 15.45
C LEU A 123 -2.12 -16.99 15.11
N GLN A 124 -2.21 -16.32 13.96
CA GLN A 124 -1.26 -15.29 13.58
C GLN A 124 -1.38 -14.07 14.49
N LEU A 125 -2.61 -13.63 14.82
CA LEU A 125 -2.84 -12.57 15.82
C LEU A 125 -2.37 -12.99 17.20
N LEU A 126 -2.67 -14.22 17.59
CA LEU A 126 -2.26 -14.72 18.90
C LEU A 126 -0.73 -14.75 19.03
N TYR A 127 -0.03 -15.14 17.97
CA TYR A 127 1.43 -15.14 17.95
C TYR A 127 2.00 -13.72 18.05
N GLU A 128 1.46 -12.77 17.27
CA GLU A 128 1.88 -11.37 17.30
C GLU A 128 1.71 -10.75 18.70
N THR A 129 0.65 -11.12 19.41
CA THR A 129 0.34 -10.57 20.74
C THR A 129 1.07 -11.26 21.90
N THR A 130 1.46 -12.53 21.75
CA THR A 130 1.97 -13.34 22.88
C THR A 130 3.43 -13.77 22.73
N VAL A 131 3.97 -13.81 21.51
CA VAL A 131 5.30 -14.35 21.22
C VAL A 131 6.22 -13.28 20.66
N ASN A 132 5.86 -12.68 19.52
CA ASN A 132 6.72 -11.70 18.85
C ASN A 132 5.90 -10.76 17.96
N ASP A 133 5.78 -9.51 18.42
CA ASP A 133 5.03 -8.44 17.76
C ASP A 133 5.68 -7.90 16.47
N THR A 134 6.93 -8.30 16.17
CA THR A 134 7.65 -7.89 14.95
C THR A 134 7.36 -8.79 13.75
N VAL A 135 6.72 -9.95 13.97
CA VAL A 135 6.46 -10.95 12.91
C VAL A 135 4.99 -10.92 12.50
N LEU A 136 4.68 -10.06 11.54
CA LEU A 136 3.29 -9.83 11.10
C LEU A 136 2.71 -10.98 10.26
N LYS A 137 3.55 -11.82 9.63
CA LYS A 137 3.14 -12.94 8.77
C LYS A 137 3.65 -14.28 9.32
N ALA A 138 3.55 -14.50 10.63
CA ALA A 138 4.02 -15.72 11.26
C ALA A 138 3.38 -16.96 10.61
N ASP A 139 4.22 -17.84 10.07
CA ASP A 139 3.75 -19.11 9.52
C ASP A 139 3.48 -20.14 10.62
N VAL A 140 2.84 -21.24 10.25
CA VAL A 140 2.46 -22.30 11.20
C VAL A 140 3.68 -22.98 11.81
N VAL A 141 4.85 -22.98 11.14
CA VAL A 141 6.10 -23.55 11.66
C VAL A 141 6.65 -22.68 12.79
N GLN A 142 6.68 -21.35 12.60
CA GLN A 142 7.07 -20.39 13.62
C GLN A 142 6.15 -20.48 14.84
N ILE A 143 4.84 -20.57 14.61
CA ILE A 143 3.83 -20.71 15.68
C ILE A 143 4.00 -22.05 16.42
N ALA A 144 4.25 -23.15 15.70
CA ALA A 144 4.49 -24.46 16.28
C ALA A 144 5.78 -24.51 17.11
N ALA A 145 6.84 -23.82 16.65
CA ALA A 145 8.10 -23.71 17.38
C ALA A 145 7.92 -22.97 18.72
N ALA A 146 7.05 -21.96 18.76
CA ALA A 146 6.75 -21.20 19.98
C ALA A 146 5.85 -21.93 20.98
N SER A 147 5.17 -23.01 20.58
CA SER A 147 4.18 -23.71 21.41
C SER A 147 4.72 -24.93 22.19
N THR A 148 5.86 -25.54 21.82
CA THR A 148 6.48 -26.78 22.41
C THR A 148 5.61 -28.06 22.45
N PRO A 149 6.16 -29.30 22.29
CA PRO A 149 7.57 -29.73 22.12
C PRO A 149 7.96 -30.13 20.66
N ALA A 150 9.24 -30.44 20.41
CA ALA A 150 9.86 -30.85 19.13
C ALA A 150 8.98 -31.58 18.06
N PRO A 151 8.13 -32.58 18.39
CA PRO A 151 7.27 -33.23 17.40
C PRO A 151 6.26 -32.31 16.70
N THR A 152 5.81 -31.21 17.33
CA THR A 152 4.93 -30.24 16.63
C THR A 152 5.69 -29.46 15.57
N THR A 153 6.98 -29.18 15.78
CA THR A 153 7.82 -28.47 14.80
C THR A 153 8.15 -29.35 13.59
N GLU A 154 8.51 -30.62 13.79
CA GLU A 154 8.76 -31.56 12.68
C GLU A 154 7.48 -31.79 11.85
N LEU A 155 6.33 -31.94 12.51
CA LEU A 155 5.04 -32.04 11.86
C LEU A 155 4.72 -30.77 11.06
N ALA A 156 4.95 -29.58 11.63
CA ALA A 156 4.75 -28.31 10.95
C ALA A 156 5.65 -28.16 9.71
N GLN A 157 6.93 -28.55 9.79
CA GLN A 157 7.86 -28.51 8.64
C GLN A 157 7.41 -29.44 7.51
N SER A 158 7.00 -30.67 7.85
CA SER A 158 6.45 -31.64 6.89
C SER A 158 5.22 -31.08 6.19
N MET A 159 4.33 -30.41 6.94
CA MET A 159 3.10 -29.83 6.42
C MET A 159 3.33 -28.55 5.63
N HIS A 160 4.27 -27.70 6.02
CA HIS A 160 4.69 -26.53 5.25
C HIS A 160 5.23 -26.97 3.88
N SER A 161 6.11 -27.98 3.89
CA SER A 161 6.65 -28.59 2.68
C SER A 161 5.57 -29.28 1.83
N PHE A 162 4.53 -29.85 2.45
CA PHE A 162 3.37 -30.40 1.74
C PHE A 162 2.51 -29.30 1.10
N LYS A 163 2.19 -28.23 1.84
CA LYS A 163 1.42 -27.08 1.35
C LYS A 163 2.09 -26.42 0.15
N ALA A 164 3.42 -26.25 0.21
CA ALA A 164 4.22 -25.75 -0.91
C ALA A 164 4.11 -26.64 -2.17
N ARG A 165 4.02 -27.96 -2.00
CA ARG A 165 3.86 -28.93 -3.11
C ARG A 165 2.43 -29.04 -3.66
N MET A 166 1.43 -28.65 -2.87
CA MET A 166 0.01 -28.65 -3.29
C MET A 166 -0.37 -27.39 -4.07
N HIS A 167 0.51 -26.38 -4.12
CA HIS A 167 0.35 -25.20 -4.95
C HIS A 167 1.00 -25.45 -6.34
N PRO A 168 0.32 -25.23 -7.50
CA PRO A 168 -1.09 -24.91 -7.75
C PRO A 168 -1.81 -26.13 -8.35
N LEU A 169 -2.41 -26.99 -7.52
CA LEU A 169 -3.36 -27.98 -8.06
C LEU A 169 -4.60 -27.25 -8.57
N SER A 170 -5.09 -27.67 -9.74
CA SER A 170 -6.35 -27.16 -10.29
C SER A 170 -7.53 -27.61 -9.44
N SER A 171 -8.61 -26.83 -9.44
CA SER A 171 -9.87 -27.23 -8.79
C SER A 171 -10.41 -28.57 -9.32
N GLU A 172 -10.10 -28.93 -10.56
CA GLU A 172 -10.45 -30.23 -11.17
C GLU A 172 -9.78 -31.41 -10.46
N ALA A 173 -8.56 -31.26 -9.96
CA ALA A 173 -7.90 -32.32 -9.19
C ALA A 173 -8.69 -32.69 -7.92
N TRP A 174 -9.48 -31.76 -7.39
CA TRP A 174 -10.33 -31.97 -6.22
C TRP A 174 -11.71 -32.55 -6.54
N THR A 175 -12.13 -32.53 -7.81
CA THR A 175 -13.36 -33.17 -8.27
C THR A 175 -13.13 -34.63 -8.69
N THR A 176 -11.90 -35.01 -9.02
CA THR A 176 -11.54 -36.42 -9.27
C THR A 176 -11.59 -37.24 -7.98
N LYS A 177 -12.46 -38.27 -7.92
CA LYS A 177 -12.51 -39.21 -6.79
C LYS A 177 -11.70 -40.47 -7.12
N PRO A 178 -10.96 -41.05 -6.14
CA PRO A 178 -10.81 -40.62 -4.74
C PRO A 178 -9.59 -39.71 -4.49
N LEU A 179 -9.71 -38.81 -3.50
CA LEU A 179 -8.55 -38.08 -2.94
C LEU A 179 -7.59 -39.06 -2.26
N THR A 180 -6.27 -38.90 -2.46
CA THR A 180 -5.27 -39.80 -1.86
C THR A 180 -5.27 -39.72 -0.33
N GLU A 181 -5.11 -40.86 0.36
CA GLU A 181 -5.05 -40.91 1.83
C GLU A 181 -4.00 -39.96 2.42
N LYS A 182 -2.86 -39.81 1.74
CA LYS A 182 -1.80 -38.88 2.13
C LYS A 182 -2.28 -37.43 2.19
N THR A 183 -3.03 -36.98 1.17
CA THR A 183 -3.63 -35.65 1.15
C THR A 183 -4.63 -35.48 2.27
N GLN A 184 -5.52 -36.47 2.46
CA GLN A 184 -6.53 -36.45 3.52
C GLN A 184 -5.88 -36.30 4.91
N HIS A 185 -4.86 -37.11 5.20
CA HIS A 185 -4.11 -37.06 6.44
C HIS A 185 -3.39 -35.73 6.64
N SER A 186 -2.75 -35.18 5.61
CA SER A 186 -2.06 -33.91 5.75
C SER A 186 -3.01 -32.77 6.09
N LEU A 187 -4.19 -32.68 5.46
CA LEU A 187 -5.18 -31.63 5.75
C LEU A 187 -5.73 -31.74 7.17
N ALA A 188 -6.08 -32.97 7.60
CA ALA A 188 -6.57 -33.23 8.94
C ALA A 188 -5.50 -32.93 10.02
N GLN A 189 -4.23 -33.24 9.73
CA GLN A 189 -3.10 -32.88 10.59
C GLN A 189 -2.90 -31.36 10.66
N THR A 190 -3.13 -30.61 9.58
CA THR A 190 -3.15 -29.14 9.62
C THR A 190 -4.18 -28.57 10.57
N ALA A 191 -5.42 -29.04 10.47
CA ALA A 191 -6.46 -28.65 11.40
C ALA A 191 -6.08 -29.01 12.85
N LYS A 192 -5.57 -30.23 13.09
CA LYS A 192 -5.15 -30.65 14.43
C LYS A 192 -4.00 -29.81 14.98
N LEU A 193 -3.03 -29.47 14.14
CA LEU A 193 -1.89 -28.63 14.51
C LEU A 193 -2.36 -27.26 14.98
N TYR A 194 -3.38 -26.67 14.34
CA TYR A 194 -3.93 -25.38 14.77
C TYR A 194 -4.49 -25.45 16.20
N ALA A 195 -5.34 -26.44 16.48
CA ALA A 195 -5.87 -26.67 17.83
C ALA A 195 -4.74 -26.89 18.85
N THR A 196 -3.76 -27.72 18.50
CA THR A 196 -2.62 -28.06 19.37
C THR A 196 -1.77 -26.83 19.69
N CYS A 197 -1.46 -26.01 18.69
CA CYS A 197 -0.70 -24.77 18.89
C CYS A 197 -1.44 -23.82 19.85
N PHE A 198 -2.76 -23.65 19.69
CA PHE A 198 -3.55 -22.81 20.59
C PHE A 198 -3.56 -23.31 22.03
N SER A 199 -3.73 -24.62 22.23
CA SER A 199 -3.76 -25.23 23.56
C SER A 199 -2.41 -25.14 24.27
N ASN A 200 -1.31 -25.19 23.51
CA ASN A 200 0.04 -25.20 24.06
C ASN A 200 0.67 -23.79 24.18
N LEU A 201 0.19 -22.80 23.40
CA LEU A 201 0.65 -21.41 23.53
C LEU A 201 0.35 -20.88 24.93
N ARG A 202 1.41 -20.46 25.64
CA ARG A 202 1.30 -19.87 26.97
C ARG A 202 0.76 -18.45 26.87
N CYS A 203 -0.54 -18.27 27.09
CA CYS A 203 -1.15 -16.94 27.17
C CYS A 203 -2.23 -16.89 28.25
N ASN A 204 -2.36 -15.72 28.88
CA ASN A 204 -3.36 -15.50 29.92
C ASN A 204 -4.77 -15.40 29.30
N ALA A 205 -5.80 -15.48 30.15
CA ALA A 205 -7.19 -15.45 29.68
C ALA A 205 -7.59 -14.10 29.03
N SER A 206 -7.01 -12.98 29.49
CA SER A 206 -7.28 -11.64 28.92
C SER A 206 -6.86 -11.57 27.46
N LEU A 207 -5.60 -11.93 27.16
CA LEU A 207 -5.03 -11.91 25.82
C LEU A 207 -5.77 -12.84 24.85
N LYS A 208 -6.28 -13.97 25.34
CA LYS A 208 -7.15 -14.84 24.52
C LYS A 208 -8.45 -14.14 24.14
N THR A 209 -9.11 -13.47 25.08
CA THR A 209 -10.34 -12.70 24.82
C THR A 209 -10.09 -11.53 23.86
N GLU A 210 -9.01 -10.78 24.07
CA GLU A 210 -8.58 -9.68 23.21
C GLU A 210 -8.28 -10.18 21.79
N CYS A 211 -7.58 -11.31 21.66
CA CYS A 211 -7.33 -11.93 20.38
C CYS A 211 -8.63 -12.38 19.67
N MET A 212 -9.65 -12.83 20.42
CA MET A 212 -10.95 -13.19 19.84
C MET A 212 -11.70 -11.96 19.31
N GLU A 213 -11.61 -10.83 20.00
CA GLU A 213 -12.15 -9.55 19.53
C GLU A 213 -11.42 -9.06 18.26
N ALA A 214 -10.08 -9.05 18.28
CA ALA A 214 -9.27 -8.72 17.11
C ALA A 214 -9.53 -9.68 15.93
N THR A 215 -9.76 -10.97 16.20
CA THR A 215 -10.14 -11.95 15.16
C THR A 215 -11.49 -11.60 14.51
N ARG A 216 -12.44 -11.05 15.27
CA ARG A 216 -13.71 -10.58 14.72
C ARG A 216 -13.51 -9.37 13.81
N SER A 217 -12.78 -8.35 14.27
CA SER A 217 -12.45 -7.19 13.43
C SER A 217 -11.68 -7.60 12.17
N ARG A 218 -10.81 -8.61 12.26
CA ARG A 218 -10.04 -9.12 11.12
C ARG A 218 -10.94 -9.70 10.06
N TRP A 219 -11.97 -10.43 10.48
CA TRP A 219 -12.95 -10.98 9.56
C TRP A 219 -13.67 -9.88 8.78
N GLU A 220 -14.11 -8.82 9.47
CA GLU A 220 -14.78 -7.67 8.86
C GLU A 220 -13.85 -6.92 7.90
N PHE A 221 -12.62 -6.61 8.33
CA PHE A 221 -11.66 -5.89 7.51
C PHE A 221 -11.19 -6.72 6.31
N ALA A 222 -11.07 -8.03 6.45
CA ALA A 222 -10.75 -8.92 5.34
C ALA A 222 -11.82 -8.87 4.23
N ILE A 223 -13.10 -8.69 4.59
CA ILE A 223 -14.16 -8.52 3.58
C ILE A 223 -13.98 -7.20 2.83
N ILE A 224 -13.76 -6.10 3.55
CA ILE A 224 -13.52 -4.76 2.98
C ILE A 224 -12.27 -4.76 2.09
N ASN A 225 -11.20 -5.40 2.55
CA ASN A 225 -9.89 -5.41 1.92
C ASN A 225 -9.72 -6.56 0.90
N HIS A 226 -10.81 -7.22 0.50
CA HIS A 226 -10.81 -8.28 -0.51
C HIS A 226 -9.84 -9.43 -0.19
N GLY A 227 -9.73 -9.81 1.07
CA GLY A 227 -8.89 -10.90 1.56
C GLY A 227 -7.42 -10.52 1.80
N ASN A 228 -7.03 -9.26 1.54
CA ASN A 228 -5.67 -8.79 1.80
C ASN A 228 -5.47 -8.40 3.27
N PRO A 229 -4.33 -8.75 3.88
CA PRO A 229 -3.99 -8.30 5.22
C PRO A 229 -3.71 -6.80 5.23
N ALA A 230 -4.12 -6.14 6.32
CA ALA A 230 -3.87 -4.73 6.53
C ALA A 230 -3.10 -4.48 7.82
N ILE A 231 -2.23 -3.48 7.76
CA ILE A 231 -1.46 -2.99 8.90
C ILE A 231 -1.82 -1.54 9.21
N TRP A 232 -1.50 -1.14 10.42
CA TRP A 232 -1.35 0.26 10.77
C TRP A 232 -0.11 0.45 11.66
N PHE A 233 0.22 1.70 11.95
CA PHE A 233 1.45 2.05 12.67
C PHE A 233 1.11 2.45 14.09
N ASP A 234 1.78 1.84 15.06
CA ASP A 234 1.54 2.05 16.48
C ASP A 234 2.40 3.22 17.00
N PRO A 235 1.79 4.39 17.30
CA PRO A 235 2.56 5.56 17.73
C PRO A 235 3.25 5.36 19.08
N VAL A 236 2.69 4.53 19.98
CA VAL A 236 3.33 4.26 21.29
C VAL A 236 4.50 3.28 21.17
N ALA A 237 4.58 2.56 20.05
CA ALA A 237 5.64 1.61 19.75
C ALA A 237 6.56 2.09 18.62
N ASP A 238 6.84 3.40 18.56
CA ASP A 238 7.75 4.03 17.57
C ASP A 238 7.28 3.86 16.12
N ASN A 239 5.97 4.03 15.88
CA ASN A 239 5.33 3.87 14.57
C ASN A 239 5.60 2.50 13.93
N ARG A 240 5.83 1.47 14.72
CA ARG A 240 6.05 0.11 14.22
C ARG A 240 4.76 -0.42 13.56
N PRO A 241 4.86 -1.10 12.41
CA PRO A 241 3.69 -1.72 11.80
C PRO A 241 3.14 -2.85 12.68
N ARG A 242 1.83 -2.89 12.86
CA ARG A 242 1.05 -3.90 13.59
C ARG A 242 -0.14 -4.35 12.76
N SER A 243 -0.66 -5.55 13.01
CA SER A 243 -1.95 -5.95 12.43
C SER A 243 -3.01 -4.91 12.78
N LEU A 244 -3.75 -4.43 11.78
CA LEU A 244 -4.68 -3.31 11.97
C LEU A 244 -5.66 -3.54 13.13
N GLU A 245 -6.18 -4.76 13.22
CA GLU A 245 -7.19 -5.13 14.20
C GLU A 245 -6.74 -4.97 15.64
N TYR A 246 -5.44 -5.13 15.88
CA TYR A 246 -4.86 -4.94 17.20
C TYR A 246 -4.96 -3.49 17.65
N LEU A 247 -4.85 -2.54 16.71
CA LEU A 247 -4.85 -1.11 17.01
C LEU A 247 -6.26 -0.50 17.04
N THR A 248 -7.23 -1.16 16.41
CA THR A 248 -8.63 -0.65 16.34
C THR A 248 -9.58 -1.40 17.27
N SER A 249 -9.21 -2.56 17.78
CA SER A 249 -9.97 -3.22 18.86
C SER A 249 -9.54 -2.66 20.21
N SER A 250 -10.36 -2.83 21.25
CA SER A 250 -9.96 -2.45 22.62
C SER A 250 -8.93 -3.43 23.23
N ALA A 251 -8.31 -4.27 22.39
CA ALA A 251 -7.27 -5.22 22.75
C ALA A 251 -6.04 -4.46 23.26
N GLY A 252 -5.53 -4.82 24.44
CA GLY A 252 -4.37 -4.18 25.06
C GLY A 252 -4.65 -3.01 26.00
N GLY A 253 -5.91 -2.66 26.28
CA GLY A 253 -6.27 -1.65 27.29
C GLY A 253 -6.00 -0.19 26.91
N ALA A 254 -5.51 0.06 25.69
CA ALA A 254 -5.40 1.39 25.10
C ALA A 254 -6.67 1.77 24.32
N SER A 255 -6.95 3.06 24.18
CA SER A 255 -8.08 3.53 23.37
C SER A 255 -7.84 3.18 21.89
N PRO A 256 -8.85 2.66 21.17
CA PRO A 256 -8.74 2.37 19.74
C PRO A 256 -8.22 3.58 18.95
N ILE A 257 -7.29 3.33 18.03
CA ILE A 257 -6.75 4.37 17.15
C ILE A 257 -7.80 4.70 16.07
N GLU A 258 -8.07 6.00 15.90
CA GLU A 258 -8.82 6.49 14.77
C GLU A 258 -7.94 6.53 13.52
N LEU A 259 -8.33 5.80 12.48
CA LEU A 259 -7.60 5.79 11.23
C LEU A 259 -7.88 7.08 10.44
N PRO A 260 -6.85 7.80 9.98
CA PRO A 260 -7.03 8.94 9.10
C PRO A 260 -7.62 8.49 7.76
N ASN A 261 -8.51 9.31 7.20
CA ASN A 261 -9.03 9.12 5.85
C ASN A 261 -8.14 9.84 4.83
N LEU A 262 -8.09 9.33 3.60
CA LEU A 262 -7.53 10.09 2.49
C LEU A 262 -8.47 11.25 2.15
N GLU A 263 -7.97 12.47 2.32
CA GLU A 263 -8.76 13.69 2.15
C GLU A 263 -8.26 14.49 0.95
N LEU A 264 -9.11 14.63 -0.07
CA LEU A 264 -8.81 15.49 -1.21
C LEU A 264 -9.22 16.94 -0.87
N GLN A 265 -8.22 17.81 -0.75
CA GLN A 265 -8.39 19.23 -0.48
C GLN A 265 -8.27 20.03 -1.79
N CYS A 266 -9.26 20.89 -2.02
CA CYS A 266 -9.34 21.76 -3.20
C CYS A 266 -10.18 23.00 -2.89
N GLU A 267 -9.54 24.15 -2.66
CA GLU A 267 -10.19 25.45 -2.41
C GLU A 267 -10.29 26.23 -3.73
N LEU A 268 -11.46 26.26 -4.36
CA LEU A 268 -11.62 26.87 -5.69
C LEU A 268 -12.02 28.34 -5.67
N ASP A 269 -12.55 28.87 -4.57
CA ASP A 269 -13.15 30.21 -4.58
C ASP A 269 -12.12 31.29 -4.88
N SER A 270 -10.90 31.15 -4.36
CA SER A 270 -9.81 32.08 -4.65
C SER A 270 -9.48 32.13 -6.15
N LEU A 271 -9.51 30.98 -6.84
CA LEU A 271 -9.31 30.91 -8.30
C LEU A 271 -10.48 31.50 -9.06
N LEU A 272 -11.70 31.13 -8.69
CA LEU A 272 -12.92 31.55 -9.37
C LEU A 272 -13.22 33.04 -9.20
N LYS A 273 -12.74 33.66 -8.11
CA LYS A 273 -12.82 35.12 -7.90
C LYS A 273 -12.01 35.92 -8.93
N LEU A 274 -11.06 35.30 -9.62
CA LEU A 274 -10.31 35.96 -10.69
C LEU A 274 -11.15 36.13 -11.97
N LEU A 275 -12.16 35.28 -12.16
CA LEU A 275 -12.99 35.23 -13.35
C LEU A 275 -14.17 36.21 -13.28
N PRO A 276 -14.71 36.65 -14.44
CA PRO A 276 -16.00 37.31 -14.51
C PRO A 276 -17.11 36.49 -13.82
N GLY A 277 -18.07 37.17 -13.21
CA GLY A 277 -19.16 36.53 -12.47
C GLY A 277 -19.90 35.46 -13.28
N SER A 278 -20.19 35.73 -14.55
CA SER A 278 -20.87 34.78 -15.46
C SER A 278 -20.08 33.49 -15.65
N TYR A 279 -18.75 33.55 -15.81
CA TYR A 279 -17.92 32.37 -16.01
C TYR A 279 -17.78 31.56 -14.72
N ARG A 280 -17.59 32.25 -13.59
CA ARG A 280 -17.60 31.61 -12.27
C ARG A 280 -18.89 30.85 -12.02
N ASP A 281 -20.02 31.48 -12.29
CA ASP A 281 -21.33 30.88 -12.03
C ASP A 281 -21.57 29.68 -12.96
N ALA A 282 -21.15 29.77 -14.24
CA ALA A 282 -21.17 28.64 -15.17
C ALA A 282 -20.28 27.46 -14.74
N VAL A 283 -19.11 27.73 -14.13
CA VAL A 283 -18.27 26.65 -13.56
C VAL A 283 -18.97 25.98 -12.37
N ARG A 284 -19.66 26.75 -11.53
CA ARG A 284 -20.41 26.23 -10.38
C ARG A 284 -21.64 25.40 -10.78
N GLU A 285 -22.19 25.63 -11.97
CA GLU A 285 -23.25 24.80 -12.57
C GLU A 285 -22.73 23.41 -13.03
N VAL A 286 -21.41 23.18 -13.09
CA VAL A 286 -20.86 21.87 -13.45
C VAL A 286 -21.00 20.88 -12.28
N ASP A 287 -21.64 19.73 -12.55
CA ASP A 287 -21.79 18.66 -11.57
C ASP A 287 -20.46 18.25 -10.94
N ASN A 288 -20.40 18.25 -9.61
CA ASN A 288 -19.21 17.87 -8.83
C ASN A 288 -17.92 18.61 -9.29
N TYR A 289 -18.03 19.89 -9.63
CA TYR A 289 -16.91 20.67 -10.18
C TYR A 289 -15.63 20.63 -9.31
N HIS A 290 -15.75 20.59 -7.97
CA HIS A 290 -14.59 20.41 -7.07
C HIS A 290 -13.73 19.18 -7.42
N PHE A 291 -14.36 18.09 -7.87
CA PHE A 291 -13.68 16.85 -8.24
C PHE A 291 -13.36 16.76 -9.74
N ARG A 292 -14.24 17.29 -10.60
CA ARG A 292 -14.16 17.09 -12.05
C ARG A 292 -13.39 18.18 -12.79
N LEU A 293 -13.38 19.41 -12.29
CA LEU A 293 -12.78 20.54 -12.99
C LEU A 293 -11.26 20.36 -13.11
N VAL A 294 -10.73 20.35 -14.32
CA VAL A 294 -9.29 20.17 -14.59
C VAL A 294 -8.65 21.49 -14.92
N ASP A 295 -9.13 22.15 -15.98
CA ASP A 295 -8.60 23.40 -16.49
C ASP A 295 -9.76 24.33 -16.89
N ILE A 296 -9.56 25.64 -16.72
CA ILE A 296 -10.40 26.70 -17.27
C ILE A 296 -9.57 27.43 -18.33
N CYS A 297 -10.08 27.52 -19.56
CA CYS A 297 -9.40 28.14 -20.69
C CYS A 297 -10.19 29.35 -21.19
N ILE A 298 -9.50 30.50 -21.27
CA ILE A 298 -10.06 31.78 -21.73
C ILE A 298 -9.10 32.41 -22.75
N ASP A 299 -9.54 32.54 -24.00
CA ASP A 299 -8.72 33.04 -25.10
C ASP A 299 -9.48 34.11 -25.87
N VAL A 300 -8.86 35.26 -26.15
CA VAL A 300 -9.49 36.34 -26.94
C VAL A 300 -10.04 35.80 -28.26
N GLY A 301 -11.29 36.14 -28.57
CA GLY A 301 -11.97 35.73 -29.80
C GLY A 301 -12.48 34.28 -29.81
N ARG A 302 -12.42 33.57 -28.68
CA ARG A 302 -13.00 32.22 -28.53
C ARG A 302 -14.01 32.17 -27.39
N ALA A 303 -14.99 31.27 -27.49
CA ALA A 303 -15.87 30.99 -26.36
C ALA A 303 -15.06 30.36 -25.22
N PRO A 304 -15.19 30.84 -23.97
CA PRO A 304 -14.49 30.29 -22.81
C PRO A 304 -15.00 28.88 -22.50
N PHE A 305 -14.12 28.00 -22.03
CA PHE A 305 -14.51 26.62 -21.73
C PHE A 305 -13.71 26.04 -20.56
N ALA A 306 -14.25 24.99 -19.96
CA ALA A 306 -13.58 24.22 -18.92
C ALA A 306 -13.47 22.74 -19.32
N TYR A 307 -12.34 22.13 -18.99
CA TYR A 307 -12.18 20.67 -19.07
C TYR A 307 -12.65 20.01 -17.77
N THR A 308 -13.46 18.95 -17.89
CA THR A 308 -13.98 18.18 -16.74
C THR A 308 -13.48 16.73 -16.71
N GLY A 309 -12.48 16.44 -17.56
CA GLY A 309 -11.90 15.12 -17.75
C GLY A 309 -11.32 14.95 -19.17
N LYS A 310 -10.76 13.78 -19.44
CA LYS A 310 -10.19 13.47 -20.77
C LYS A 310 -11.27 13.53 -21.85
N LYS A 311 -11.08 14.41 -22.84
CA LYS A 311 -12.03 14.67 -23.94
C LYS A 311 -13.41 15.18 -23.49
N GLN A 312 -13.54 15.71 -22.27
CA GLN A 312 -14.78 16.28 -21.76
C GLN A 312 -14.60 17.80 -21.59
N ARG A 313 -15.38 18.59 -22.32
CA ARG A 313 -15.36 20.07 -22.23
C ARG A 313 -16.76 20.62 -22.06
N VAL A 314 -16.87 21.72 -21.33
CA VAL A 314 -18.11 22.48 -21.12
C VAL A 314 -17.84 23.94 -21.48
N LEU A 315 -18.72 24.56 -22.27
CA LEU A 315 -18.65 25.99 -22.54
C LEU A 315 -19.11 26.79 -21.32
N LEU A 316 -18.45 27.90 -21.03
CA LEU A 316 -18.81 28.78 -19.90
C LEU A 316 -19.76 29.91 -20.32
N THR A 317 -20.14 29.96 -21.60
CA THR A 317 -21.15 30.87 -22.16
C THR A 317 -22.27 30.06 -22.80
N LYS A 318 -23.53 30.43 -22.53
CA LYS A 318 -24.72 29.75 -23.05
C LYS A 318 -25.02 30.13 -24.51
N ASP A 319 -24.67 31.35 -24.89
CA ASP A 319 -24.89 31.94 -26.23
C ASP A 319 -23.68 31.79 -27.16
N GLY A 320 -22.57 31.21 -26.68
CA GLY A 320 -21.33 31.08 -27.44
C GLY A 320 -20.57 32.40 -27.61
N SER A 321 -20.89 33.42 -26.81
CA SER A 321 -20.13 34.67 -26.78
C SER A 321 -18.64 34.42 -26.55
N VAL A 322 -17.83 35.20 -27.26
CA VAL A 322 -16.37 35.08 -27.25
C VAL A 322 -15.75 35.98 -26.18
N VAL A 323 -14.61 35.57 -25.64
CA VAL A 323 -13.84 36.36 -24.68
C VAL A 323 -13.27 37.61 -25.36
N SER A 324 -13.42 38.77 -24.73
CA SER A 324 -12.83 40.03 -25.20
C SER A 324 -11.47 40.30 -24.53
N LYS A 325 -10.71 41.27 -25.05
CA LYS A 325 -9.43 41.63 -24.45
C LYS A 325 -9.59 42.22 -23.05
N GLU A 326 -10.66 42.97 -22.84
CA GLU A 326 -11.01 43.57 -21.55
C GLU A 326 -11.24 42.51 -20.48
N THR A 327 -11.85 41.36 -20.84
CA THR A 327 -12.00 40.22 -19.91
C THR A 327 -10.65 39.66 -19.48
N ILE A 328 -9.69 39.54 -20.40
CA ILE A 328 -8.33 39.07 -20.07
C ILE A 328 -7.65 40.06 -19.12
N ASP A 329 -7.75 41.36 -19.41
CA ASP A 329 -7.16 42.41 -18.59
C ASP A 329 -7.76 42.48 -17.18
N GLU A 330 -9.07 42.26 -17.07
CA GLU A 330 -9.76 42.15 -15.78
C GLU A 330 -9.21 40.97 -14.95
N VAL A 331 -9.07 39.79 -15.57
CA VAL A 331 -8.52 38.61 -14.89
C VAL A 331 -7.07 38.84 -14.42
N VAL A 332 -6.23 39.43 -15.28
CA VAL A 332 -4.84 39.78 -14.93
C VAL A 332 -4.79 40.83 -13.83
N LYS A 333 -5.69 41.82 -13.85
CA LYS A 333 -5.81 42.80 -12.78
C LYS A 333 -6.22 42.16 -11.46
N ASN A 334 -7.21 41.26 -11.47
CA ASN A 334 -7.67 40.53 -10.29
C ASN A 334 -6.57 39.64 -9.69
N LEU A 335 -5.68 39.11 -10.52
CA LEU A 335 -4.49 38.36 -10.10
C LEU A 335 -3.46 39.24 -9.35
N GLY A 336 -3.55 40.56 -9.47
CA GLY A 336 -2.59 41.51 -8.91
C GLY A 336 -1.64 42.11 -9.96
N GLY A 337 -2.00 42.04 -11.25
CA GLY A 337 -1.25 42.62 -12.35
C GLY A 337 -0.16 41.71 -12.93
N GLU A 338 0.45 42.14 -14.03
CA GLU A 338 1.44 41.32 -14.76
C GLU A 338 2.72 41.03 -13.96
N MET A 339 3.05 41.84 -12.95
CA MET A 339 4.20 41.59 -12.07
C MET A 339 4.09 40.29 -11.25
N ARG A 340 2.89 39.71 -11.15
CA ARG A 340 2.66 38.39 -10.53
C ARG A 340 2.96 37.24 -11.49
N ILE A 341 3.15 37.52 -12.77
CA ILE A 341 3.48 36.54 -13.80
C ILE A 341 5.00 36.42 -13.86
N GLY A 342 5.50 35.23 -13.56
CA GLY A 342 6.92 34.90 -13.65
C GLY A 342 7.41 34.88 -15.10
N ASN A 343 8.73 34.84 -15.25
CA ASN A 343 9.41 34.82 -16.56
C ASN A 343 9.08 33.56 -17.40
N ASP A 344 8.50 32.53 -16.78
CA ASP A 344 8.04 31.30 -17.42
C ASP A 344 6.56 31.36 -17.86
N ASN A 345 5.95 32.55 -17.82
CA ASN A 345 4.53 32.80 -18.12
C ASN A 345 3.56 32.09 -17.17
N ARG A 346 3.97 31.86 -15.92
CA ARG A 346 3.12 31.29 -14.88
C ARG A 346 2.88 32.26 -13.74
N ALA A 347 1.73 32.10 -13.11
CA ALA A 347 1.37 32.78 -11.89
C ALA A 347 0.60 31.82 -10.97
N GLY A 348 0.64 32.13 -9.69
CA GLY A 348 -0.12 31.43 -8.66
C GLY A 348 -0.86 32.39 -7.75
N ILE A 349 -1.69 31.81 -6.89
CA ILE A 349 -2.36 32.52 -5.82
C ILE A 349 -1.69 32.06 -4.51
N ASP A 350 -1.39 33.00 -3.62
CA ASP A 350 -0.82 32.69 -2.32
C ASP A 350 -1.68 31.66 -1.58
N ARG A 351 -1.02 30.66 -0.98
CA ARG A 351 -1.62 29.52 -0.27
C ARG A 351 -2.43 28.55 -1.14
N GLN A 352 -2.38 28.67 -2.47
CA GLN A 352 -3.14 27.81 -3.39
C GLN A 352 -2.22 26.98 -4.28
N LEU A 353 -2.72 25.82 -4.73
CA LEU A 353 -2.04 24.94 -5.69
C LEU A 353 -2.47 25.17 -7.13
N HIS A 354 -3.36 26.12 -7.38
CA HIS A 354 -3.80 26.44 -8.73
C HIS A 354 -2.70 27.11 -9.52
N ARG A 355 -2.58 26.73 -10.79
CA ARG A 355 -1.60 27.30 -11.71
C ARG A 355 -2.30 28.08 -12.79
N ILE A 356 -1.86 29.31 -13.02
CA ILE A 356 -2.38 30.19 -14.05
C ILE A 356 -1.27 30.39 -15.08
N SER A 357 -1.45 29.82 -16.26
CA SER A 357 -0.51 29.94 -17.37
C SER A 357 -1.05 30.94 -18.38
N VAL A 358 -0.24 31.91 -18.80
CA VAL A 358 -0.62 32.93 -19.77
C VAL A 358 -0.02 32.67 -21.15
N MET A 359 -0.74 33.09 -22.19
CA MET A 359 -0.23 33.15 -23.56
C MET A 359 -0.02 34.61 -23.95
N ARG A 360 1.18 34.91 -24.49
CA ARG A 360 1.58 36.26 -24.89
C ARG A 360 1.79 36.39 -26.39
N SER A 361 1.42 37.53 -26.94
CA SER A 361 1.68 37.89 -28.32
C SER A 361 3.18 38.19 -28.53
N LYS A 362 3.58 38.44 -29.78
CA LYS A 362 4.96 38.87 -30.10
C LYS A 362 5.32 40.24 -29.53
N THR A 363 4.32 41.05 -29.16
CA THR A 363 4.48 42.35 -28.50
C THR A 363 4.30 42.25 -26.98
N ASP A 364 4.44 41.04 -26.43
CA ASP A 364 4.35 40.72 -25.01
C ASP A 364 2.95 40.91 -24.39
N GLU A 365 1.90 41.06 -25.20
CA GLU A 365 0.54 41.26 -24.71
C GLU A 365 -0.13 39.93 -24.33
N VAL A 366 -0.67 39.81 -23.12
CA VAL A 366 -1.43 38.63 -22.69
C VAL A 366 -2.76 38.54 -23.44
N TYR A 367 -3.01 37.45 -24.16
CA TYR A 367 -4.24 37.24 -24.94
C TYR A 367 -5.00 35.95 -24.57
N GLY A 368 -4.47 35.12 -23.68
CA GLY A 368 -5.17 33.93 -23.21
C GLY A 368 -4.60 33.39 -21.91
N LEU A 369 -5.44 32.66 -21.17
CA LEU A 369 -5.07 32.01 -19.92
C LEU A 369 -5.58 30.58 -19.86
N THR A 370 -4.77 29.72 -19.24
CA THR A 370 -5.17 28.39 -18.77
C THR A 370 -5.02 28.35 -17.25
N MET A 371 -6.13 28.16 -16.53
CA MET A 371 -6.15 28.04 -15.08
C MET A 371 -6.34 26.57 -14.69
N ARG A 372 -5.27 25.92 -14.26
CA ARG A 372 -5.26 24.51 -13.84
C ARG A 372 -5.62 24.37 -12.38
N VAL A 373 -6.57 23.49 -12.10
CA VAL A 373 -7.03 23.18 -10.73
C VAL A 373 -6.04 22.26 -10.02
N GLY A 374 -5.20 22.83 -9.15
CA GLY A 374 -4.40 22.09 -8.18
C GLY A 374 -5.23 21.50 -7.03
N ARG A 375 -4.75 20.37 -6.51
CA ARG A 375 -5.37 19.62 -5.41
C ARG A 375 -4.30 19.02 -4.51
N ALA A 376 -4.57 18.97 -3.21
CA ALA A 376 -3.76 18.25 -2.24
C ALA A 376 -4.50 16.98 -1.78
N LEU A 377 -3.78 15.88 -1.64
CA LEU A 377 -4.31 14.65 -1.05
C LEU A 377 -3.59 14.46 0.29
N ARG A 378 -4.31 14.71 1.39
CA ARG A 378 -3.78 14.56 2.74
C ARG A 378 -3.80 13.09 3.14
N ASN A 379 -2.84 12.69 3.99
CA ASN A 379 -2.67 11.33 4.51
C ASN A 379 -2.23 10.29 3.47
N ALA A 380 -1.74 10.75 2.31
CA ALA A 380 -1.13 9.90 1.29
C ALA A 380 0.19 9.28 1.77
N ALA A 381 0.96 10.01 2.58
CA ALA A 381 2.23 9.54 3.13
C ALA A 381 2.08 8.55 4.29
N CYS A 382 0.86 8.34 4.82
CA CYS A 382 0.62 7.37 5.90
C CYS A 382 1.07 5.96 5.53
N VAL A 383 1.08 5.58 4.24
CA VAL A 383 1.59 4.30 3.76
C VAL A 383 3.08 4.05 4.09
N LEU A 384 3.81 5.12 4.43
CA LEU A 384 5.24 5.14 4.74
C LEU A 384 5.53 5.59 6.18
N THR A 385 4.56 5.58 7.10
CA THR A 385 4.73 6.17 8.45
C THR A 385 5.93 5.60 9.20
N ASP A 386 6.13 4.28 9.18
CA ASP A 386 7.30 3.62 9.78
C ASP A 386 8.62 4.07 9.14
N LEU A 387 8.67 4.17 7.81
CA LEU A 387 9.85 4.65 7.08
C LEU A 387 10.16 6.11 7.39
N LEU A 388 9.13 6.94 7.54
CA LEU A 388 9.29 8.39 7.69
C LEU A 388 9.58 8.80 9.13
N LEU A 389 8.90 8.18 10.10
CA LEU A 389 8.76 8.70 11.47
C LEU A 389 9.27 7.75 12.57
N SER A 390 9.60 6.49 12.28
CA SER A 390 10.19 5.61 13.31
C SER A 390 11.65 5.98 13.56
N ASN A 391 12.13 5.90 14.81
CA ASN A 391 13.54 6.17 15.13
C ASN A 391 14.51 5.28 14.33
N LYS A 392 14.08 4.07 13.96
CA LYS A 392 14.87 3.14 13.16
C LYS A 392 15.16 3.65 11.74
N HIS A 393 14.23 4.42 11.15
CA HIS A 393 14.25 4.80 9.74
C HIS A 393 14.18 6.30 9.48
N ALA A 394 13.87 7.14 10.48
CA ALA A 394 13.68 8.58 10.33
C ALA A 394 14.92 9.31 9.78
N ASN A 395 16.12 8.78 9.95
CA ASN A 395 17.33 9.38 9.37
C ASN A 395 17.66 8.91 7.93
N LYS A 396 16.85 8.01 7.36
CA LYS A 396 17.10 7.40 6.05
C LYS A 396 16.70 8.34 4.92
N SER A 397 17.58 8.48 3.94
CA SER A 397 17.29 9.20 2.71
C SER A 397 16.44 8.34 1.77
N VAL A 398 15.36 8.90 1.24
CA VAL A 398 14.32 8.17 0.48
C VAL A 398 14.20 8.70 -0.94
N LEU A 399 14.29 7.81 -1.93
CA LEU A 399 14.02 8.14 -3.33
C LEU A 399 12.66 7.58 -3.75
N VAL A 400 11.76 8.47 -4.15
CA VAL A 400 10.45 8.11 -4.70
C VAL A 400 10.55 7.99 -6.22
N LEU A 401 10.41 6.77 -6.74
CA LEU A 401 10.41 6.48 -8.17
C LEU A 401 9.00 6.35 -8.71
N GLY A 402 8.85 6.61 -10.01
CA GLY A 402 7.59 6.38 -10.70
C GLY A 402 7.51 7.05 -12.07
N HIS A 403 6.67 6.47 -12.91
CA HIS A 403 6.34 7.01 -14.23
C HIS A 403 5.51 8.30 -14.14
N PRO A 404 5.36 9.07 -15.23
CA PRO A 404 4.59 10.31 -15.21
C PRO A 404 3.17 10.07 -14.73
N GLY A 405 2.74 10.94 -13.83
CA GLY A 405 1.43 10.83 -13.25
C GLY A 405 1.26 9.67 -12.29
N SER A 406 2.27 8.94 -11.80
CA SER A 406 2.08 7.88 -10.77
C SER A 406 1.64 8.41 -9.40
N GLY A 407 1.83 9.72 -9.15
CA GLY A 407 1.50 10.38 -7.87
C GLY A 407 2.72 10.77 -7.03
N LYS A 408 3.93 10.81 -7.60
CA LYS A 408 5.17 11.20 -6.90
C LYS A 408 5.03 12.51 -6.14
N THR A 409 4.63 13.57 -6.83
CA THR A 409 4.45 14.90 -6.24
C THR A 409 3.37 14.91 -5.16
N THR A 410 2.28 14.16 -5.36
CA THR A 410 1.23 14.01 -4.35
C THR A 410 1.78 13.38 -3.07
N LEU A 411 2.57 12.31 -3.19
CA LEU A 411 3.19 11.66 -2.05
C LEU A 411 4.22 12.56 -1.37
N ILE A 412 5.17 13.12 -2.13
CA ILE A 412 6.23 13.98 -1.56
C ILE A 412 5.67 15.21 -0.87
N ARG A 413 4.58 15.79 -1.40
CA ARG A 413 3.91 16.92 -0.77
C ARG A 413 3.40 16.57 0.63
N ASP A 414 2.73 15.43 0.78
CA ASP A 414 2.24 14.97 2.08
C ASP A 414 3.37 14.45 2.98
N VAL A 415 4.47 13.93 2.41
CA VAL A 415 5.70 13.61 3.17
C VAL A 415 6.28 14.87 3.82
N ALA A 416 6.34 15.99 3.10
CA ALA A 416 6.84 17.25 3.64
C ALA A 416 6.05 17.70 4.88
N ARG A 417 4.71 17.56 4.81
CA ARG A 417 3.83 17.80 5.96
C ARG A 417 4.12 16.84 7.11
N CYS A 418 4.09 15.53 6.86
CA CYS A 418 4.30 14.52 7.90
C CYS A 418 5.64 14.69 8.63
N VAL A 419 6.73 14.94 7.90
CA VAL A 419 8.05 15.13 8.51
C VAL A 419 8.12 16.47 9.24
N SER A 420 7.63 17.56 8.67
CA SER A 420 7.70 18.88 9.33
C SER A 420 6.83 18.99 10.58
N GLU A 421 5.75 18.21 10.68
CA GLU A 421 4.92 18.11 11.90
C GLU A 421 5.67 17.48 13.09
N THR A 422 6.82 16.82 12.86
CA THR A 422 7.70 16.29 13.94
C THR A 422 8.61 17.33 14.56
N MET A 423 8.49 18.61 14.16
CA MET A 423 9.39 19.73 14.51
C MET A 423 10.76 19.69 13.82
N GLU A 424 11.00 18.76 12.89
CA GLU A 424 12.19 18.79 12.03
C GLU A 424 12.23 20.06 11.16
N ASN A 425 13.42 20.64 10.98
CA ASN A 425 13.66 21.72 10.04
C ASN A 425 13.69 21.19 8.60
N VAL A 426 12.51 21.15 7.97
CA VAL A 426 12.30 20.68 6.59
C VAL A 426 12.35 21.84 5.60
N CYS A 427 13.12 21.68 4.52
CA CYS A 427 13.09 22.61 3.38
C CYS A 427 12.84 21.88 2.06
N ILE A 428 11.91 22.41 1.27
CA ILE A 428 11.55 21.93 -0.06
C ILE A 428 12.27 22.75 -1.12
N ILE A 429 12.98 22.09 -2.03
CA ILE A 429 13.48 22.64 -3.29
C ILE A 429 12.42 22.36 -4.36
N ASP A 430 11.62 23.38 -4.67
CA ASP A 430 10.43 23.27 -5.49
C ASP A 430 10.69 23.86 -6.88
N THR A 431 11.01 22.98 -7.83
CA THR A 431 11.45 23.41 -9.16
C THR A 431 10.29 23.78 -10.08
N SER A 432 9.19 23.04 -9.98
CA SER A 432 8.00 23.26 -10.81
C SER A 432 6.88 23.99 -10.07
N ASN A 433 7.14 24.40 -8.82
CA ASN A 433 6.15 24.92 -7.85
C ASN A 433 4.95 23.97 -7.64
N GLU A 434 5.14 22.67 -7.87
CA GLU A 434 4.05 21.71 -7.73
C GLU A 434 3.85 21.28 -6.28
N ILE A 435 4.87 21.37 -5.42
CA ILE A 435 4.75 20.97 -4.02
C ILE A 435 4.04 22.05 -3.21
N GLY A 436 4.57 23.28 -3.21
CA GLY A 436 4.05 24.40 -2.44
C GLY A 436 3.06 25.31 -3.18
N GLY A 437 2.95 25.20 -4.50
CA GLY A 437 2.10 26.07 -5.34
C GLY A 437 2.85 27.29 -5.89
N ASP A 438 2.33 27.95 -6.94
CA ASP A 438 3.01 29.06 -7.62
C ASP A 438 2.97 30.41 -6.85
N GLY A 439 2.20 30.52 -5.76
CA GLY A 439 2.16 31.72 -4.91
C GLY A 439 3.43 31.88 -4.06
N LEU A 440 3.70 33.10 -3.56
CA LEU A 440 4.83 33.39 -2.67
C LEU A 440 4.69 32.65 -1.33
N VAL A 441 3.47 32.61 -0.80
CA VAL A 441 3.14 31.82 0.40
C VAL A 441 2.74 30.40 -0.04
N PRO A 442 3.40 29.34 0.45
CA PRO A 442 3.05 27.97 0.08
C PRO A 442 1.68 27.56 0.63
N HIS A 443 1.03 26.57 -0.01
CA HIS A 443 -0.20 25.96 0.50
C HIS A 443 0.05 25.21 1.82
N GLU A 444 -0.91 25.25 2.74
CA GLU A 444 -0.83 24.61 4.07
C GLU A 444 -0.66 23.07 4.05
N CYS A 445 -0.75 22.45 2.88
CA CYS A 445 -0.66 21.00 2.74
C CYS A 445 0.78 20.47 2.85
N VAL A 446 1.78 21.35 2.91
CA VAL A 446 3.17 21.01 3.20
C VAL A 446 3.52 21.14 4.69
N GLY A 447 2.54 21.48 5.54
CA GLY A 447 2.74 21.65 6.99
C GLY A 447 3.66 22.82 7.30
N TRP A 448 4.66 22.57 8.15
CA TRP A 448 5.66 23.57 8.59
C TRP A 448 6.87 23.66 7.65
N ALA A 449 6.92 22.83 6.59
CA ALA A 449 8.05 22.80 5.68
C ALA A 449 8.27 24.17 5.01
N ARG A 450 9.51 24.64 5.06
CA ARG A 450 9.94 25.83 4.33
C ARG A 450 10.11 25.48 2.85
N ARG A 451 10.13 26.50 1.98
CA ARG A 451 10.31 26.31 0.55
C ARG A 451 11.31 27.29 -0.04
N MET A 452 12.18 26.78 -0.92
CA MET A 452 12.96 27.55 -1.87
C MET A 452 12.45 27.25 -3.29
N MET A 453 12.02 28.31 -3.99
CA MET A 453 11.61 28.22 -5.40
C MET A 453 12.85 28.24 -6.28
N VAL A 454 12.88 27.38 -7.30
CA VAL A 454 14.03 27.33 -8.21
C VAL A 454 13.76 28.22 -9.43
N PRO A 455 14.64 29.19 -9.78
CA PRO A 455 14.41 30.11 -10.90
C PRO A 455 14.42 29.44 -12.28
N SER A 456 15.21 28.38 -12.45
CA SER A 456 15.27 27.58 -13.66
C SER A 456 15.73 26.15 -13.36
N LEU A 457 15.47 25.22 -14.28
CA LEU A 457 15.86 23.83 -14.15
C LEU A 457 17.38 23.66 -13.93
N GLU A 458 18.20 24.50 -14.56
CA GLU A 458 19.66 24.50 -14.46
C GLU A 458 20.16 25.00 -13.10
N ALA A 459 19.37 25.85 -12.42
CA ALA A 459 19.72 26.41 -11.12
C ALA A 459 19.48 25.45 -9.96
N GLN A 460 18.67 24.39 -10.14
CA GLN A 460 18.26 23.49 -9.07
C GLN A 460 19.43 22.93 -8.25
N ALA A 461 20.49 22.47 -8.92
CA ALA A 461 21.68 21.95 -8.24
C ALA A 461 22.35 22.99 -7.32
N GLY A 462 22.40 24.25 -7.74
CA GLY A 462 22.92 25.35 -6.93
C GLY A 462 22.04 25.65 -5.72
N VAL A 463 20.72 25.73 -5.93
CA VAL A 463 19.74 25.99 -4.87
C VAL A 463 19.74 24.87 -3.82
N MET A 464 19.91 23.61 -4.22
CA MET A 464 20.09 22.48 -3.29
C MET A 464 21.30 22.68 -2.36
N VAL A 465 22.43 23.09 -2.93
CA VAL A 465 23.67 23.31 -2.17
C VAL A 465 23.54 24.54 -1.26
N GLU A 466 22.96 25.63 -1.77
CA GLU A 466 22.68 26.87 -1.03
C GLU A 466 21.83 26.60 0.21
N CYS A 467 20.76 25.81 0.05
CA CYS A 467 19.85 25.48 1.14
C CYS A 467 20.58 24.88 2.35
N VAL A 468 21.47 23.91 2.08
CA VAL A 468 22.26 23.25 3.12
C VAL A 468 23.32 24.18 3.73
N GLN A 469 23.84 25.15 2.96
CA GLN A 469 24.81 26.12 3.49
C GLN A 469 24.18 27.13 4.44
N ASN A 470 22.94 27.54 4.16
CA ASN A 470 22.39 28.75 4.74
C ASN A 470 21.24 28.50 5.73
N HIS A 471 20.60 27.32 5.72
CA HIS A 471 19.33 27.14 6.43
C HIS A 471 19.31 26.05 7.50
N THR A 472 20.46 25.44 7.83
CA THR A 472 20.59 24.43 8.91
C THR A 472 19.51 23.34 8.81
N VAL A 473 19.25 22.87 7.58
CA VAL A 473 18.15 21.93 7.31
C VAL A 473 18.47 20.55 7.87
N GLU A 474 17.49 19.92 8.50
CA GLU A 474 17.61 18.53 8.95
C GLU A 474 17.16 17.58 7.83
N THR A 475 16.09 17.95 7.13
CA THR A 475 15.56 17.22 5.97
C THR A 475 15.41 18.14 4.76
N LEU A 476 16.06 17.78 3.66
CA LEU A 476 15.91 18.41 2.35
C LEU A 476 14.96 17.58 1.49
N ILE A 477 13.91 18.20 0.96
CA ILE A 477 12.96 17.58 0.04
C ILE A 477 13.15 18.18 -1.34
N VAL A 478 13.30 17.36 -2.38
CA VAL A 478 13.49 17.82 -3.76
C VAL A 478 12.38 17.23 -4.63
N ASP A 479 11.69 18.09 -5.39
CA ASP A 479 10.54 17.67 -6.22
C ASP A 479 10.91 16.54 -7.19
N GLU A 480 11.82 16.79 -8.13
CA GLU A 480 12.31 15.77 -9.05
C GLU A 480 13.80 15.96 -9.36
N ILE A 481 14.59 14.90 -9.25
CA ILE A 481 15.98 14.82 -9.71
C ILE A 481 15.98 14.15 -11.09
N GLY A 482 16.37 14.90 -12.11
CA GLY A 482 16.37 14.49 -13.52
C GLY A 482 17.69 14.72 -14.25
N ARG A 483 18.68 15.39 -13.65
CA ARG A 483 19.96 15.72 -14.31
C ARG A 483 21.19 15.30 -13.53
N LYS A 484 22.28 15.05 -14.26
CA LYS A 484 23.59 14.71 -13.69
C LYS A 484 24.11 15.74 -12.68
N ALA A 485 23.89 17.04 -12.92
CA ALA A 485 24.30 18.10 -11.99
C ALA A 485 23.59 17.99 -10.63
N GLU A 486 22.29 17.64 -10.65
CA GLU A 486 21.48 17.45 -9.44
C GLU A 486 21.91 16.19 -8.68
N VAL A 487 22.39 15.13 -9.36
CA VAL A 487 22.99 13.96 -8.72
C VAL A 487 24.26 14.31 -7.94
N LEU A 488 25.12 15.17 -8.52
CA LEU A 488 26.32 15.66 -7.83
C LEU A 488 25.95 16.55 -6.63
N ALA A 489 24.94 17.41 -6.78
CA ALA A 489 24.40 18.20 -5.68
C ALA A 489 23.83 17.32 -4.57
N ALA A 490 23.04 16.29 -4.90
CA ALA A 490 22.50 15.33 -3.96
C ALA A 490 23.61 14.60 -3.17
N SER A 491 24.71 14.22 -3.85
CA SER A 491 25.88 13.65 -3.18
C SER A 491 26.51 14.66 -2.19
N THR A 492 26.58 15.93 -2.57
CA THR A 492 27.12 17.00 -1.71
C THR A 492 26.22 17.23 -0.49
N VAL A 493 24.89 17.26 -0.69
CA VAL A 493 23.90 17.34 0.39
C VAL A 493 24.08 16.18 1.35
N ARG A 494 24.16 14.94 0.84
CA ARG A 494 24.30 13.74 1.66
C ARG A 494 25.58 13.75 2.51
N GLN A 495 26.69 14.24 1.95
CA GLN A 495 27.97 14.37 2.66
C GLN A 495 27.93 15.41 3.79
N ARG A 496 27.05 16.40 3.69
CA ARG A 496 26.89 17.45 4.70
C ARG A 496 25.97 17.07 5.86
N GLY A 497 25.26 15.94 5.75
CA GLY A 497 24.51 15.36 6.86
C GLY A 497 22.98 15.37 6.75
N PRO A 498 22.30 16.33 6.07
CA PRO A 498 20.85 16.32 6.01
C PRO A 498 20.29 15.04 5.38
N ARG A 499 19.13 14.61 5.90
CA ARG A 499 18.30 13.59 5.27
C ARG A 499 17.81 14.14 3.93
N LEU A 500 17.94 13.35 2.86
CA LEU A 500 17.46 13.72 1.53
C LEU A 500 16.24 12.89 1.15
N ILE A 501 15.14 13.54 0.81
CA ILE A 501 13.96 12.90 0.22
C ILE A 501 13.75 13.52 -1.15
N ALA A 502 13.68 12.72 -2.21
CA ALA A 502 13.47 13.25 -3.55
C ALA A 502 12.62 12.33 -4.40
N SER A 503 12.07 12.84 -5.51
CA SER A 503 11.56 11.96 -6.56
C SER A 503 12.49 11.88 -7.76
N ALA A 504 12.35 10.82 -8.56
CA ALA A 504 12.92 10.73 -9.89
C ALA A 504 11.99 9.93 -10.82
N HIS A 505 12.16 10.11 -12.12
CA HIS A 505 11.40 9.40 -13.13
C HIS A 505 11.91 7.97 -13.34
N GLY A 506 10.97 7.02 -13.51
CA GLY A 506 11.26 5.65 -13.94
C GLY A 506 11.05 4.62 -12.83
N ASP A 507 11.66 3.45 -13.00
CA ASP A 507 11.70 2.35 -12.04
C ASP A 507 13.14 2.05 -11.61
N PHE A 508 13.31 1.24 -10.55
CA PHE A 508 14.61 0.94 -9.98
C PHE A 508 15.59 0.30 -10.99
N ARG A 509 15.11 -0.65 -11.82
CA ARG A 509 15.98 -1.34 -12.79
C ARG A 509 16.41 -0.40 -13.91
N ALA A 510 15.52 0.49 -14.36
CA ALA A 510 15.85 1.52 -15.35
C ALA A 510 16.87 2.53 -14.78
N LEU A 511 16.74 2.90 -13.50
CA LEU A 511 17.64 3.85 -12.84
C LEU A 511 19.10 3.36 -12.81
N ILE A 512 19.36 2.09 -12.54
CA ILE A 512 20.72 1.50 -12.54
C ILE A 512 21.41 1.65 -13.90
N LYS A 513 20.64 1.60 -14.99
CA LYS A 513 21.13 1.70 -16.37
C LYS A 513 21.23 3.14 -16.86
N ASN A 514 20.63 4.10 -16.16
CA ASN A 514 20.60 5.50 -16.58
C ASN A 514 21.99 6.15 -16.38
N PRO A 515 22.67 6.62 -17.44
CA PRO A 515 24.03 7.15 -17.33
C PRO A 515 24.13 8.42 -16.48
N ASP A 516 23.07 9.22 -16.44
CA ASP A 516 23.03 10.49 -15.72
C ASP A 516 22.55 10.33 -14.28
N LEU A 517 21.63 9.38 -14.03
CA LEU A 517 20.95 9.22 -12.74
C LEU A 517 21.42 8.03 -11.91
N LYS A 518 22.15 7.06 -12.47
CA LYS A 518 22.61 5.87 -11.71
C LYS A 518 23.45 6.21 -10.48
N GLY A 519 24.05 7.40 -10.42
CA GLY A 519 24.78 7.89 -9.25
C GLY A 519 23.91 7.97 -7.99
N LEU A 520 22.58 8.15 -8.12
CA LEU A 520 21.64 8.15 -7.00
C LEU A 520 21.65 6.83 -6.22
N VAL A 521 21.94 5.72 -6.90
CA VAL A 521 21.97 4.37 -6.34
C VAL A 521 23.40 3.80 -6.26
N GLY A 522 24.42 4.66 -6.27
CA GLY A 522 25.82 4.27 -6.11
C GLY A 522 26.56 3.99 -7.42
N GLY A 523 25.89 4.12 -8.57
CA GLY A 523 26.48 3.97 -9.90
C GLY A 523 26.96 2.56 -10.23
N SER A 524 27.59 2.41 -11.39
CA SER A 524 28.15 1.14 -11.86
C SER A 524 29.44 1.36 -12.62
N GLN A 525 30.42 0.48 -12.41
CA GLN A 525 31.75 0.49 -13.01
C GLN A 525 32.16 -0.91 -13.45
N GLN A 526 33.02 -0.99 -14.48
CA GLN A 526 33.63 -2.26 -14.89
C GLN A 526 34.93 -2.48 -14.12
N VAL A 527 35.07 -3.65 -13.51
CA VAL A 527 36.28 -4.10 -12.82
C VAL A 527 36.78 -5.39 -13.45
N THR A 528 38.10 -5.56 -13.49
CA THR A 528 38.72 -6.80 -13.96
C THR A 528 39.04 -7.68 -12.77
N ILE A 529 38.39 -8.83 -12.66
CA ILE A 529 38.67 -9.84 -11.62
C ILE A 529 39.78 -10.79 -12.07
N GLY A 530 40.52 -11.33 -11.09
CA GLY A 530 41.64 -12.24 -11.35
C GLY A 530 41.19 -13.61 -11.88
N ASP A 531 42.11 -14.34 -12.52
CA ASP A 531 41.81 -15.61 -13.21
C ASP A 531 41.24 -16.70 -12.30
N LYS A 532 41.64 -16.73 -11.02
CA LYS A 532 41.13 -17.68 -10.03
C LYS A 532 39.67 -17.40 -9.68
N GLU A 533 39.32 -16.12 -9.53
CA GLU A 533 37.99 -15.65 -9.14
C GLU A 533 36.99 -15.73 -10.31
N ALA A 534 37.45 -15.42 -11.53
CA ALA A 534 36.67 -15.61 -12.75
C ALA A 534 36.31 -17.10 -12.97
N LYS A 535 37.26 -18.01 -12.72
CA LYS A 535 37.02 -19.46 -12.79
C LYS A 535 36.09 -19.97 -11.69
N SER A 536 36.20 -19.48 -10.46
CA SER A 536 35.32 -19.91 -9.36
C SER A 536 33.87 -19.46 -9.56
N LEU A 537 33.66 -18.29 -10.17
CA LEU A 537 32.32 -17.73 -10.41
C LEU A 537 31.71 -18.18 -11.74
N ASN A 538 32.44 -18.90 -12.61
CA ASN A 538 32.04 -19.19 -13.99
C ASN A 538 31.60 -17.93 -14.77
N LYS A 539 32.23 -16.77 -14.49
CA LYS A 539 31.95 -15.49 -15.17
C LYS A 539 33.20 -14.96 -15.88
N GLY A 540 33.00 -14.06 -16.85
CA GLY A 540 34.10 -13.40 -17.57
C GLY A 540 34.96 -12.52 -16.67
N LYS A 541 36.22 -12.24 -17.06
CA LYS A 541 37.14 -11.41 -16.27
C LYS A 541 36.64 -9.97 -16.05
N LEU A 542 35.82 -9.44 -16.96
CA LEU A 542 35.18 -8.14 -16.82
C LEU A 542 33.85 -8.32 -16.10
N GLN A 543 33.75 -7.76 -14.89
CA GLN A 543 32.53 -7.74 -14.07
C GLN A 543 32.03 -6.31 -13.91
N THR A 544 30.71 -6.14 -13.86
CA THR A 544 30.11 -4.86 -13.47
C THR A 544 29.84 -4.89 -11.97
N GLN A 545 30.32 -3.88 -11.25
CA GLN A 545 30.08 -3.72 -9.82
C GLN A 545 29.62 -2.30 -9.52
N ARG A 546 29.00 -2.11 -8.35
CA ARG A 546 28.58 -0.78 -7.89
C ARG A 546 29.81 0.10 -7.64
N ALA A 547 29.73 1.38 -8.01
CA ALA A 547 30.89 2.28 -7.98
C ALA A 547 31.11 2.95 -6.60
N GLY A 548 30.06 3.07 -5.79
CA GLY A 548 30.12 3.66 -4.46
C GLY A 548 28.82 3.45 -3.69
N ASN A 549 28.70 4.07 -2.51
CA ASN A 549 27.47 3.96 -1.71
C ASN A 549 26.31 4.70 -2.40
N PRO A 550 25.08 4.14 -2.35
CA PRO A 550 23.88 4.87 -2.74
C PRO A 550 23.75 6.20 -1.99
N ILE A 551 23.23 7.22 -2.67
CA ILE A 551 22.84 8.48 -2.03
C ILE A 551 21.60 8.24 -1.15
N PHE A 552 20.68 7.43 -1.66
CA PHE A 552 19.44 7.07 -0.99
C PHE A 552 19.52 5.67 -0.38
N ASP A 553 19.09 5.56 0.87
CA ASP A 553 19.10 4.30 1.61
C ASP A 553 17.92 3.40 1.24
N VAL A 554 16.76 4.02 0.94
CA VAL A 554 15.49 3.35 0.64
C VAL A 554 14.89 3.91 -0.65
N ILE A 555 14.29 3.03 -1.46
CA ILE A 555 13.50 3.42 -2.64
C ILE A 555 12.02 3.09 -2.41
N VAL A 556 11.15 4.03 -2.74
CA VAL A 556 9.70 3.83 -2.83
C VAL A 556 9.28 3.98 -4.29
N GLU A 557 8.99 2.87 -4.96
CA GLU A 557 8.57 2.85 -6.35
C GLU A 557 7.04 2.85 -6.45
N LEU A 558 6.48 3.93 -6.99
CA LEU A 558 5.04 4.10 -7.16
C LEU A 558 4.51 3.45 -8.44
N ASP A 559 3.40 2.76 -8.31
CA ASP A 559 2.71 2.17 -9.44
C ASP A 559 1.87 3.21 -10.20
N HIS A 560 1.99 3.20 -11.53
CA HIS A 560 1.26 4.13 -12.40
C HIS A 560 -0.08 3.59 -12.90
N VAL A 561 -0.29 2.27 -12.80
CA VAL A 561 -1.51 1.55 -13.19
C VAL A 561 -2.44 1.42 -11.98
N VAL A 562 -1.91 0.93 -10.86
CA VAL A 562 -2.68 0.72 -9.63
C VAL A 562 -2.37 1.84 -8.64
N ARG A 563 -3.25 2.85 -8.58
CA ARG A 563 -3.10 4.00 -7.67
C ARG A 563 -3.02 3.55 -6.22
N GLY A 564 -2.21 4.25 -5.43
CA GLY A 564 -2.02 3.95 -4.01
C GLY A 564 -1.09 2.76 -3.75
N ARG A 565 -0.69 1.99 -4.78
CA ARG A 565 0.27 0.89 -4.66
C ARG A 565 1.71 1.39 -4.79
N CYS A 566 2.59 0.91 -3.92
CA CYS A 566 4.02 1.15 -3.99
C CYS A 566 4.83 -0.10 -3.62
N ARG A 567 6.07 -0.16 -4.09
CA ARG A 567 7.08 -1.12 -3.66
C ARG A 567 8.16 -0.42 -2.87
N ILE A 568 8.57 -0.98 -1.75
CA ILE A 568 9.61 -0.44 -0.88
C ILE A 568 10.83 -1.35 -0.95
N ILE A 569 11.95 -0.80 -1.40
CA ILE A 569 13.26 -1.45 -1.38
C ILE A 569 14.02 -0.87 -0.19
N TRP A 570 14.05 -1.65 0.90
CA TRP A 570 14.59 -1.23 2.19
C TRP A 570 16.12 -1.10 2.24
N ASP A 571 16.83 -1.84 1.39
CA ASP A 571 18.29 -1.79 1.27
C ASP A 571 18.66 -1.66 -0.21
N VAL A 572 18.85 -0.41 -0.64
CA VAL A 572 19.20 -0.07 -2.02
C VAL A 572 20.58 -0.64 -2.39
N ALA A 573 21.54 -0.67 -1.47
CA ALA A 573 22.88 -1.15 -1.77
C ALA A 573 22.85 -2.64 -2.15
N THR A 574 22.25 -3.46 -1.28
CA THR A 574 22.08 -4.90 -1.54
C THR A 574 21.23 -5.16 -2.78
N ALA A 575 20.18 -4.36 -3.01
CA ALA A 575 19.34 -4.51 -4.20
C ALA A 575 20.10 -4.21 -5.51
N VAL A 576 20.95 -3.18 -5.53
CA VAL A 576 21.78 -2.86 -6.70
C VAL A 576 22.78 -3.96 -6.96
N ASP A 577 23.47 -4.43 -5.92
CA ASP A 577 24.49 -5.48 -6.03
C ASP A 577 23.85 -6.76 -6.60
N ASN A 578 22.67 -7.17 -6.10
CA ASN A 578 21.90 -8.30 -6.66
C ASN A 578 21.54 -8.12 -8.15
N VAL A 579 21.05 -6.94 -8.53
CA VAL A 579 20.69 -6.68 -9.94
C VAL A 579 21.90 -6.71 -10.86
N LEU A 580 23.05 -6.17 -10.43
CA LEU A 580 24.30 -6.21 -11.20
C LEU A 580 24.84 -7.63 -11.36
N GLU A 581 24.58 -8.50 -10.38
CA GLU A 581 24.96 -9.92 -10.45
C GLU A 581 24.03 -10.77 -11.32
N GLY A 582 22.87 -10.23 -11.72
CA GLY A 582 21.83 -10.91 -12.49
C GLY A 582 20.75 -11.58 -11.62
N ASN A 583 20.74 -11.31 -10.33
CA ASN A 583 19.78 -11.88 -9.37
C ASN A 583 18.54 -10.99 -9.21
N ASP A 584 17.50 -11.53 -8.57
CA ASP A 584 16.37 -10.76 -8.08
C ASP A 584 16.72 -10.04 -6.76
N TYR A 585 15.89 -9.04 -6.41
CA TYR A 585 16.06 -8.24 -5.20
C TYR A 585 14.76 -8.25 -4.38
N ALA A 586 14.91 -8.11 -3.06
CA ALA A 586 13.78 -8.07 -2.14
C ALA A 586 13.11 -6.70 -2.14
N PHE A 587 11.78 -6.69 -2.09
CA PHE A 587 10.96 -5.51 -1.88
C PHE A 587 9.67 -5.89 -1.13
N GLU A 588 9.05 -4.90 -0.50
CA GLU A 588 7.74 -5.03 0.14
C GLU A 588 6.71 -4.26 -0.68
N THR A 589 5.55 -4.86 -0.95
CA THR A 589 4.47 -4.17 -1.68
C THR A 589 3.39 -3.69 -0.71
N ARG A 590 3.10 -2.39 -0.74
CA ARG A 590 2.03 -1.78 0.06
C ARG A 590 0.98 -1.13 -0.83
N ARG A 591 -0.26 -1.04 -0.34
CA ARG A 591 -1.31 -0.25 -0.99
C ARG A 591 -2.14 0.54 0.02
N TRP A 592 -2.35 1.82 -0.27
CA TRP A 592 -3.22 2.70 0.52
C TRP A 592 -4.09 3.54 -0.42
N ASP A 593 -5.39 3.36 -0.34
CA ASP A 593 -6.38 4.12 -1.10
C ASP A 593 -7.70 4.24 -0.33
N ALA A 594 -8.64 5.01 -0.87
CA ALA A 594 -9.90 5.34 -0.19
C ALA A 594 -10.85 4.15 0.01
N SER A 595 -10.61 3.01 -0.63
CA SER A 595 -11.39 1.78 -0.46
C SER A 595 -10.80 0.82 0.58
N ALA A 596 -9.53 1.01 0.95
CA ALA A 596 -8.84 0.15 1.90
C ALA A 596 -9.11 0.58 3.35
N ARG A 597 -9.25 -0.39 4.25
CA ARG A 597 -9.21 -0.19 5.69
C ARG A 597 -7.81 -0.55 6.19
N GLY A 598 -7.02 0.47 6.52
CA GLY A 598 -5.58 0.34 6.82
C GLY A 598 -4.69 0.13 5.58
N VAL A 599 -3.38 0.10 5.80
CA VAL A 599 -2.39 -0.10 4.73
C VAL A 599 -2.33 -1.58 4.36
N LEU A 600 -2.69 -1.92 3.12
CA LEU A 600 -2.67 -3.30 2.65
C LEU A 600 -1.23 -3.76 2.41
N LEU A 601 -0.90 -4.97 2.86
CA LEU A 601 0.32 -5.67 2.50
C LEU A 601 0.01 -6.65 1.39
N LEU A 602 0.67 -6.49 0.25
CA LEU A 602 0.48 -7.36 -0.92
C LEU A 602 1.69 -8.31 -1.07
N ASP A 603 1.41 -9.55 -1.46
CA ASP A 603 2.43 -10.58 -1.71
C ASP A 603 3.10 -10.47 -3.08
#